data_AF-A0A6P4XN33-F1
#
_entry.id   AF-A0A6P4XN33-F1
#
_cell.length_a   1.000
_cell.length_b   1.000
_cell.length_c   1.000
_cell.angle_alpha   90.00
_cell.angle_beta   90.00
_cell.angle_gamma   90.00
#
_symmetry.space_group_name_H-M   'P 1'
#
loop_
_entity.id
_entity.type
_entity.pdbx_description
1 polymer ?
#
loop_
_entity_poly.entity_id
_entity_poly.type
_entity_poly.pdbx_seq_one_letter_code
_entity_poly.pdbx_strand_id
1 'polypeptide(L)'
;MKTRLSEDGTKLVATYELHPFDFDRSGRVQVWTYLRMLEFARIAAIQPLIKEHTGTQNDGSTAFVRYQEVEFSPRFYTIVKPNTSLVMAVGISYVGRSSLIYDYGIRSNASDDIIGRSFTQMVRVNRKTRRPIAWPDALIDRFSNEGQDRPVVPGPFEQIPEPAFVCKVRVSNSDIDVRKHTNQSVYLRYCLDAAAIAARRNSFSVIKDIALCPIRKVGILYQREALLGDELTLEMWEDQGCHLTPWVLALLIGYARLATLTEKSVFLLPGYLKTITSFLRYQEFHIQPGFYTDVRQDSTVVVTVGVGYVGKTSYELKGDVRLAGSAVLLCRFSVTSVVVDITTRRPVALPESLRQKATSPRPNPSLPFPSTLPSVHSQQFEVRESHLDFNGHTNQSNYIMFCYNAAAFATKAGRYHSLKGDLFSDYRVKKIAMLYQNEALLGDLLNVESWEIPKLVTLGFKVKRGEDEVVQGLFELYGEQRAKL
;
A
#
# COMPACT_ATOMS: atom_id res chain seq x y z
N MET A 1 -32.59 3.48 -1.88
CA MET A 1 -31.80 3.31 -0.65
C MET A 1 -32.74 3.17 0.53
N LYS A 2 -32.55 2.16 1.38
CA LYS A 2 -33.31 1.97 2.63
C LYS A 2 -32.41 2.39 3.80
N THR A 3 -32.96 3.00 4.85
CA THR A 3 -32.18 3.46 6.00
C THR A 3 -32.80 3.00 7.30
N ARG A 4 -31.96 2.67 8.28
CA ARG A 4 -32.34 2.35 9.67
C ARG A 4 -31.26 2.82 10.63
N LEU A 5 -31.59 2.98 11.90
CA LEU A 5 -30.57 3.14 12.94
C LEU A 5 -29.92 1.77 13.26
N SER A 6 -28.67 1.78 13.68
CA SER A 6 -28.02 0.63 14.30
C SER A 6 -28.71 0.30 15.64
N GLU A 7 -28.48 -0.92 16.14
CA GLU A 7 -29.11 -1.39 17.39
C GLU A 7 -28.73 -0.55 18.61
N ASP A 8 -27.50 -0.03 18.64
CA ASP A 8 -27.00 0.88 19.67
C ASP A 8 -27.40 2.36 19.42
N GLY A 9 -28.09 2.66 18.32
CA GLY A 9 -28.50 4.02 17.93
C GLY A 9 -27.35 4.97 17.57
N THR A 10 -26.10 4.48 17.50
CA THR A 10 -24.91 5.35 17.27
C THR A 10 -24.62 5.59 15.79
N LYS A 11 -25.12 4.73 14.90
CA LYS A 11 -24.86 4.76 13.46
C LYS A 11 -26.16 4.73 12.66
N LEU A 12 -26.12 5.37 11.49
CA LEU A 12 -27.11 5.12 10.46
C LEU A 12 -26.63 3.98 9.57
N VAL A 13 -27.48 3.01 9.33
CA VAL A 13 -27.26 1.93 8.37
C VAL A 13 -28.08 2.20 7.12
N ALA A 14 -27.42 2.40 6.00
CA ALA A 14 -28.02 2.56 4.68
C ALA A 14 -27.78 1.31 3.83
N THR A 15 -28.83 0.77 3.23
CA THR A 15 -28.75 -0.33 2.26
C THR A 15 -29.02 0.20 0.85
N TYR A 16 -28.09 -0.08 -0.06
CA TYR A 16 -28.19 0.25 -1.47
C TYR A 16 -28.09 -1.01 -2.31
N GLU A 17 -29.04 -1.19 -3.23
CA GLU A 17 -29.05 -2.31 -4.18
C GLU A 17 -28.44 -1.84 -5.50
N LEU A 18 -27.36 -2.49 -5.92
CA LEU A 18 -26.60 -2.09 -7.10
C LEU A 18 -27.34 -2.42 -8.39
N HIS A 19 -27.56 -1.42 -9.22
CA HIS A 19 -28.14 -1.57 -10.55
C HIS A 19 -27.03 -1.88 -11.57
N PRO A 20 -27.31 -2.62 -12.67
CA PRO A 20 -26.36 -2.80 -13.76
C PRO A 20 -25.67 -1.53 -14.30
N PHE A 21 -26.31 -0.36 -14.16
CA PHE A 21 -25.75 0.94 -14.59
C PHE A 21 -24.73 1.53 -13.60
N ASP A 22 -24.60 0.95 -12.41
CA ASP A 22 -23.58 1.33 -11.44
C ASP A 22 -22.20 0.72 -11.81
N PHE A 23 -22.15 -0.13 -12.84
CA PHE A 23 -20.95 -0.85 -13.27
C PHE A 23 -20.33 -0.24 -14.53
N ASP A 24 -19.02 -0.33 -14.65
CA ASP A 24 -18.30 0.01 -15.86
C ASP A 24 -18.33 -1.15 -16.88
N ARG A 25 -17.68 -0.95 -18.03
CA ARG A 25 -17.58 -1.96 -19.09
C ARG A 25 -16.80 -3.22 -18.69
N SER A 26 -16.07 -3.21 -17.57
CA SER A 26 -15.39 -4.38 -17.02
C SER A 26 -16.26 -5.17 -16.03
N GLY A 27 -17.48 -4.70 -15.78
CA GLY A 27 -18.40 -5.29 -14.80
C GLY A 27 -18.01 -4.98 -13.36
N ARG A 28 -17.30 -3.86 -13.11
CA ARG A 28 -16.93 -3.39 -11.76
C ARG A 28 -17.70 -2.13 -11.40
N VAL A 29 -18.05 -1.95 -10.13
CA VAL A 29 -18.73 -0.74 -9.67
C VAL A 29 -17.87 0.48 -9.96
N GLN A 30 -18.45 1.49 -10.59
CA GLN A 30 -17.79 2.75 -10.87
C GLN A 30 -17.51 3.46 -9.54
N VAL A 31 -16.24 3.78 -9.28
CA VAL A 31 -15.82 4.32 -7.98
C VAL A 31 -16.50 5.66 -7.67
N TRP A 32 -16.75 6.51 -8.67
CA TRP A 32 -17.49 7.76 -8.46
C TRP A 32 -18.96 7.51 -8.07
N THR A 33 -19.60 6.47 -8.60
CA THR A 33 -20.95 6.05 -8.19
C THR A 33 -20.95 5.60 -6.74
N TYR A 34 -19.91 4.88 -6.32
CA TYR A 34 -19.73 4.50 -4.92
C TYR A 34 -19.61 5.74 -4.00
N LEU A 35 -18.83 6.76 -4.38
CA LEU A 35 -18.74 8.02 -3.62
C LEU A 35 -20.11 8.72 -3.50
N ARG A 36 -20.93 8.63 -4.55
CA ARG A 36 -22.31 9.17 -4.54
C ARG A 36 -23.22 8.39 -3.58
N MET A 37 -23.05 7.07 -3.46
CA MET A 37 -23.76 6.27 -2.46
C MET A 37 -23.40 6.69 -1.03
N LEU A 38 -22.11 6.93 -0.76
CA LEU A 38 -21.64 7.43 0.54
C LEU A 38 -22.24 8.81 0.85
N GLU A 39 -22.37 9.68 -0.15
CA GLU A 39 -23.07 10.95 -0.01
C GLU A 39 -24.52 10.77 0.41
N PHE A 40 -25.28 9.90 -0.25
CA PHE A 40 -26.68 9.69 0.12
C PHE A 40 -26.82 9.12 1.53
N ALA A 41 -26.00 8.12 1.87
CA ALA A 41 -25.96 7.55 3.21
C ALA A 41 -25.65 8.63 4.27
N ARG A 42 -24.69 9.50 3.96
CA ARG A 42 -24.34 10.65 4.79
C ARG A 42 -25.49 11.65 4.91
N ILE A 43 -26.12 12.07 3.82
CA ILE A 43 -27.25 13.03 3.88
C ILE A 43 -28.38 12.48 4.76
N ALA A 44 -28.69 11.19 4.61
CA ALA A 44 -29.67 10.53 5.46
C ALA A 44 -29.25 10.50 6.94
N ALA A 45 -27.96 10.37 7.25
CA ALA A 45 -27.44 10.37 8.62
C ALA A 45 -27.44 11.77 9.23
N ILE A 46 -27.03 12.76 8.44
CA ILE A 46 -26.83 14.15 8.86
C ILE A 46 -28.14 14.86 9.11
N GLN A 47 -29.11 14.74 8.20
CA GLN A 47 -30.29 15.60 8.22
C GLN A 47 -31.06 15.55 9.54
N PRO A 48 -31.32 14.37 10.14
CA PRO A 48 -31.99 14.29 11.44
C PRO A 48 -31.16 14.93 12.57
N LEU A 49 -29.87 14.59 12.65
CA LEU A 49 -28.95 15.09 13.69
C LEU A 49 -28.77 16.60 13.63
N ILE A 50 -28.57 17.16 12.43
CA ILE A 50 -28.48 18.62 12.27
C ILE A 50 -29.81 19.26 12.60
N LYS A 51 -30.94 18.74 12.09
CA LYS A 51 -32.26 19.33 12.36
C LYS A 51 -32.59 19.39 13.86
N GLU A 52 -32.16 18.39 14.62
CA GLU A 52 -32.29 18.35 16.08
C GLU A 52 -31.51 19.48 16.77
N HIS A 53 -30.28 19.77 16.33
CA HIS A 53 -29.37 20.70 17.04
C HIS A 53 -29.30 22.11 16.42
N THR A 54 -29.74 22.31 15.17
CA THR A 54 -29.73 23.61 14.48
C THR A 54 -31.12 24.18 14.21
N GLY A 55 -32.18 23.45 14.57
CA GLY A 55 -33.56 23.81 14.22
C GLY A 55 -33.87 23.70 12.72
N THR A 56 -34.91 24.37 12.27
CA THR A 56 -35.43 24.33 10.89
C THR A 56 -34.51 25.01 9.88
N GLN A 57 -33.45 24.32 9.40
CA GLN A 57 -32.63 24.49 8.15
C GLN A 57 -32.38 25.89 7.51
N ASN A 58 -32.70 27.01 8.17
CA ASN A 58 -32.70 28.36 7.62
C ASN A 58 -31.69 29.29 8.30
N ASP A 59 -30.73 28.76 9.05
CA ASP A 59 -29.66 29.52 9.71
C ASP A 59 -28.63 30.15 8.75
N GLY A 60 -28.88 30.10 7.43
CA GLY A 60 -27.98 30.62 6.42
C GLY A 60 -26.68 29.81 6.30
N SER A 61 -26.59 28.60 6.85
CA SER A 61 -25.41 27.75 6.77
C SER A 61 -25.53 26.61 5.75
N THR A 62 -24.40 26.10 5.31
CA THR A 62 -24.28 24.87 4.51
C THR A 62 -23.01 24.13 4.93
N ALA A 63 -22.79 22.94 4.37
CA ALA A 63 -21.60 22.16 4.66
C ALA A 63 -21.00 21.64 3.36
N PHE A 64 -19.68 21.76 3.23
CA PHE A 64 -18.93 21.25 2.09
C PHE A 64 -18.04 20.10 2.51
N VAL A 65 -17.86 19.13 1.60
CA VAL A 65 -16.84 18.10 1.77
C VAL A 65 -15.47 18.76 1.55
N ARG A 66 -14.57 18.63 2.53
CA ARG A 66 -13.20 19.15 2.46
C ARG A 66 -12.21 18.07 2.06
N TYR A 67 -12.37 16.87 2.62
CA TYR A 67 -11.55 15.71 2.32
C TYR A 67 -12.39 14.45 2.35
N GLN A 68 -12.11 13.52 1.45
CA GLN A 68 -12.72 12.21 1.43
C GLN A 68 -11.67 11.17 1.10
N GLU A 69 -11.67 10.08 1.85
CA GLU A 69 -10.83 8.91 1.59
C GLU A 69 -11.69 7.66 1.56
N VAL A 70 -11.41 6.77 0.61
CA VAL A 70 -12.06 5.47 0.47
C VAL A 70 -10.98 4.43 0.23
N GLU A 71 -11.03 3.33 0.98
CA GLU A 71 -10.21 2.14 0.76
C GLU A 71 -11.11 0.93 0.48
N PHE A 72 -10.77 0.18 -0.56
CA PHE A 72 -11.46 -1.01 -1.01
C PHE A 72 -10.63 -2.24 -0.66
N SER A 73 -11.26 -3.23 -0.04
CA SER A 73 -10.68 -4.56 0.10
C SER A 73 -10.55 -5.22 -1.28
N PRO A 74 -9.53 -6.05 -1.56
CA PRO A 74 -9.48 -6.85 -2.79
C PRO A 74 -10.77 -7.66 -3.04
N ARG A 75 -11.43 -8.10 -1.95
CA ARG A 75 -12.70 -8.83 -2.03
C ARG A 75 -13.86 -8.00 -2.58
N PHE A 76 -13.81 -6.67 -2.49
CA PHE A 76 -14.81 -5.79 -3.09
C PHE A 76 -15.03 -6.12 -4.57
N TYR A 77 -13.93 -6.25 -5.34
CA TYR A 77 -14.00 -6.50 -6.77
C TYR A 77 -14.41 -7.93 -7.15
N THR A 78 -14.28 -8.88 -6.21
CA THR A 78 -14.67 -10.27 -6.45
C THR A 78 -16.14 -10.52 -6.12
N ILE A 79 -16.65 -9.95 -5.02
CA ILE A 79 -18.01 -10.24 -4.54
C ILE A 79 -19.07 -9.24 -5.00
N VAL A 80 -18.68 -8.00 -5.31
CA VAL A 80 -19.67 -6.97 -5.70
C VAL A 80 -20.00 -7.11 -7.18
N LYS A 81 -21.23 -7.55 -7.45
CA LYS A 81 -21.81 -7.80 -8.79
C LYS A 81 -23.15 -7.08 -8.93
N PRO A 82 -23.72 -6.96 -10.15
CA PRO A 82 -25.07 -6.44 -10.32
C PRO A 82 -26.06 -7.14 -9.38
N ASN A 83 -27.01 -6.37 -8.84
CA ASN A 83 -28.00 -6.79 -7.83
C ASN A 83 -27.41 -7.15 -6.45
N THR A 84 -26.10 -6.95 -6.23
CA THR A 84 -25.54 -7.03 -4.88
C THR A 84 -26.04 -5.86 -4.04
N SER A 85 -26.47 -6.15 -2.81
CA SER A 85 -26.81 -5.12 -1.84
C SER A 85 -25.59 -4.77 -0.98
N LEU A 86 -25.25 -3.48 -0.95
CA LEU A 86 -24.23 -2.92 -0.06
C LEU A 86 -24.89 -2.35 1.19
N VAL A 87 -24.31 -2.65 2.35
CA VAL A 87 -24.70 -2.12 3.65
C VAL A 87 -23.62 -1.14 4.11
N MET A 88 -23.99 0.12 4.25
CA MET A 88 -23.11 1.21 4.67
C MET A 88 -23.51 1.66 6.07
N ALA A 89 -22.67 1.41 7.06
CA ALA A 89 -22.82 1.95 8.40
C ALA A 89 -22.03 3.26 8.51
N VAL A 90 -22.72 4.37 8.81
CA VAL A 90 -22.16 5.72 8.90
C VAL A 90 -22.27 6.23 10.34
N GLY A 91 -21.16 6.70 10.90
CA GLY A 91 -21.13 7.34 12.22
C GLY A 91 -20.31 8.63 12.20
N ILE A 92 -20.54 9.51 13.16
CA ILE A 92 -19.69 10.68 13.41
C ILE A 92 -18.53 10.24 14.29
N SER A 93 -17.30 10.37 13.81
CA SER A 93 -16.10 9.99 14.55
C SER A 93 -15.38 11.17 15.19
N TYR A 94 -15.58 12.38 14.67
CA TYR A 94 -14.96 13.58 15.21
C TYR A 94 -15.80 14.82 14.92
N VAL A 95 -15.93 15.72 15.90
CA VAL A 95 -16.50 17.05 15.73
C VAL A 95 -15.51 18.08 16.28
N GLY A 96 -14.93 18.87 15.37
CA GLY A 96 -14.14 20.04 15.72
C GLY A 96 -14.97 21.31 15.65
N ARG A 97 -14.34 22.46 15.88
CA ARG A 97 -15.03 23.76 15.93
C ARG A 97 -15.90 24.00 14.69
N SER A 98 -15.33 23.91 13.48
CA SER A 98 -16.06 24.16 12.21
C SER A 98 -16.12 22.94 11.28
N SER A 99 -15.54 21.81 11.69
CA SER A 99 -15.44 20.61 10.87
C SER A 99 -15.97 19.40 11.60
N LEU A 100 -16.49 18.43 10.87
CA LEU A 100 -16.84 17.11 11.41
C LEU A 100 -16.34 16.02 10.47
N ILE A 101 -16.25 14.79 10.99
CA ILE A 101 -15.79 13.63 10.22
C ILE A 101 -16.78 12.50 10.39
N TYR A 102 -17.11 11.89 9.25
CA TYR A 102 -17.88 10.66 9.18
C TYR A 102 -16.97 9.49 8.89
N ASP A 103 -17.16 8.40 9.60
CA ASP A 103 -16.57 7.11 9.27
C ASP A 103 -17.63 6.19 8.67
N TYR A 104 -17.21 5.40 7.69
CA TYR A 104 -18.05 4.45 6.98
C TYR A 104 -17.46 3.05 7.08
N GLY A 105 -18.26 2.11 7.56
CA GLY A 105 -18.01 0.68 7.39
C GLY A 105 -18.92 0.15 6.28
N ILE A 106 -18.33 -0.42 5.23
CA ILE A 106 -19.09 -0.92 4.08
C ILE A 106 -18.98 -2.43 4.00
N ARG A 107 -20.15 -3.09 3.97
CA ARG A 107 -20.29 -4.53 3.97
C ARG A 107 -21.12 -5.01 2.79
N SER A 108 -20.85 -6.24 2.35
CA SER A 108 -21.78 -6.95 1.45
C SER A 108 -22.89 -7.58 2.28
N ASN A 109 -24.14 -7.40 1.88
CA ASN A 109 -25.27 -8.02 2.57
C ASN A 109 -25.22 -9.56 2.52
N ALA A 110 -24.52 -10.14 1.54
CA ALA A 110 -24.43 -11.58 1.35
C ALA A 110 -23.42 -12.27 2.28
N SER A 111 -22.39 -11.56 2.75
CA SER A 111 -21.29 -12.17 3.50
C SER A 111 -20.92 -11.47 4.80
N ASP A 112 -21.56 -10.33 5.11
CA ASP A 112 -21.27 -9.44 6.25
C ASP A 112 -19.81 -8.96 6.37
N ASP A 113 -18.96 -9.30 5.40
CA ASP A 113 -17.55 -8.91 5.35
C ASP A 113 -17.42 -7.41 5.13
N ILE A 114 -16.50 -6.77 5.84
CA ILE A 114 -16.10 -5.39 5.55
C ILE A 114 -15.29 -5.40 4.24
N ILE A 115 -15.90 -4.86 3.20
CA ILE A 115 -15.31 -4.77 1.85
C ILE A 115 -14.83 -3.37 1.49
N GLY A 116 -15.16 -2.38 2.31
CA GLY A 116 -14.62 -1.05 2.18
C GLY A 116 -14.67 -0.27 3.48
N ARG A 117 -13.77 0.70 3.60
CA ARG A 117 -13.79 1.72 4.65
C ARG A 117 -13.69 3.08 3.99
N SER A 118 -14.31 4.07 4.59
CA SER A 118 -14.16 5.46 4.15
C SER A 118 -14.20 6.37 5.35
N PHE A 119 -13.60 7.54 5.21
CA PHE A 119 -13.97 8.68 6.02
C PHE A 119 -14.17 9.93 5.18
N THR A 120 -14.96 10.86 5.68
CA THR A 120 -15.27 12.13 5.00
C THR A 120 -15.25 13.27 6.00
N GLN A 121 -14.38 14.24 5.77
CA GLN A 121 -14.38 15.49 6.51
C GLN A 121 -15.31 16.50 5.83
N MET A 122 -16.24 17.07 6.58
CA MET A 122 -17.03 18.22 6.16
C MET A 122 -16.71 19.47 6.97
N VAL A 123 -16.92 20.63 6.36
CA VAL A 123 -16.76 21.94 7.00
C VAL A 123 -18.08 22.69 6.91
N ARG A 124 -18.58 23.18 8.05
CA ARG A 124 -19.74 24.06 8.10
C ARG A 124 -19.34 25.47 7.71
N VAL A 125 -20.12 26.08 6.84
CA VAL A 125 -19.85 27.40 6.28
C VAL A 125 -21.11 28.26 6.29
N ASN A 126 -20.92 29.58 6.34
CA ASN A 126 -21.99 30.53 6.07
C ASN A 126 -22.22 30.64 4.55
N ARG A 127 -23.46 30.51 4.08
CA ARG A 127 -23.80 30.53 2.64
C ARG A 127 -23.46 31.86 1.96
N LYS A 128 -23.59 32.99 2.69
CA LYS A 128 -23.33 34.33 2.15
C LYS A 128 -21.84 34.64 2.11
N THR A 129 -21.15 34.45 3.23
CA THR A 129 -19.73 34.83 3.34
C THR A 129 -18.76 33.75 2.85
N ARG A 130 -19.25 32.52 2.69
CA ARG A 130 -18.46 31.32 2.39
C ARG A 130 -17.34 31.04 3.38
N ARG A 131 -17.39 31.66 4.57
CA ARG A 131 -16.41 31.45 5.65
C ARG A 131 -16.84 30.29 6.56
N PRO A 132 -15.88 29.53 7.12
CA PRO A 132 -16.18 28.52 8.13
C PRO A 132 -16.91 29.12 9.33
N ILE A 133 -17.90 28.39 9.84
CA ILE A 133 -18.62 28.75 11.07
C ILE A 133 -18.60 27.57 12.03
N ALA A 134 -18.74 27.85 13.34
CA ALA A 134 -18.72 26.80 14.34
C ALA A 134 -19.94 25.88 14.22
N TRP A 135 -19.83 24.60 14.57
CA TRP A 135 -20.97 23.71 14.84
C TRP A 135 -21.66 24.12 16.16
N PRO A 136 -22.93 23.77 16.41
CA PRO A 136 -23.57 24.01 17.70
C PRO A 136 -22.81 23.34 18.85
N ASP A 137 -22.67 24.02 19.97
CA ASP A 137 -21.93 23.51 21.14
C ASP A 137 -22.49 22.17 21.61
N ALA A 138 -23.81 21.99 21.65
CA ALA A 138 -24.43 20.70 21.99
C ALA A 138 -24.00 19.53 21.08
N LEU A 139 -23.72 19.78 19.80
CA LEU A 139 -23.20 18.76 18.89
C LEU A 139 -21.71 18.49 19.16
N ILE A 140 -20.94 19.55 19.45
CA ILE A 140 -19.54 19.43 19.84
C ILE A 140 -19.46 18.61 21.13
N ASP A 141 -20.19 18.98 22.18
CA ASP A 141 -20.18 18.31 23.48
C ASP A 141 -20.59 16.83 23.38
N ARG A 142 -21.62 16.52 22.57
CA ARG A 142 -22.10 15.13 22.37
C ARG A 142 -21.07 14.19 21.73
N PHE A 143 -20.21 14.72 20.87
CA PHE A 143 -19.25 13.92 20.08
C PHE A 143 -17.79 14.30 20.37
N SER A 144 -17.55 15.13 21.40
CA SER A 144 -16.22 15.44 21.89
C SER A 144 -15.71 14.23 22.65
N ASN A 145 -15.07 13.33 21.92
CA ASN A 145 -14.30 12.24 22.53
C ASN A 145 -12.98 12.83 23.01
N GLU A 146 -12.86 13.11 24.31
CA GLU A 146 -11.58 13.44 24.92
C GLU A 146 -10.55 12.35 24.57
N GLY A 147 -9.42 12.74 23.95
CA GLY A 147 -8.32 11.84 23.60
C GLY A 147 -8.33 11.23 22.20
N GLN A 148 -9.31 11.54 21.33
CA GLN A 148 -9.22 11.16 19.91
C GLN A 148 -8.48 12.22 19.08
N ASP A 149 -7.35 11.82 18.48
CA ASP A 149 -6.62 12.66 17.55
C ASP A 149 -7.45 12.97 16.31
N ARG A 150 -7.40 14.24 15.88
CA ARG A 150 -8.00 14.66 14.63
C ARG A 150 -7.32 13.90 13.47
N PRO A 151 -8.07 13.19 12.62
CA PRO A 151 -7.52 12.55 11.43
C PRO A 151 -6.70 13.53 10.59
N VAL A 152 -5.50 13.11 10.21
CA VAL A 152 -4.58 13.89 9.39
C VAL A 152 -5.16 13.99 7.98
N VAL A 153 -5.45 15.22 7.55
CA VAL A 153 -5.87 15.51 6.18
C VAL A 153 -4.63 15.92 5.38
N PRO A 154 -4.33 15.27 4.25
CA PRO A 154 -3.17 15.62 3.44
C PRO A 154 -3.28 17.05 2.89
N GLY A 155 -2.13 17.69 2.72
CA GLY A 155 -2.01 18.97 2.03
C GLY A 155 -2.21 18.84 0.52
N PRO A 156 -2.28 19.97 -0.21
CA PRO A 156 -2.19 19.96 -1.67
C PRO A 156 -0.86 19.35 -2.13
N PHE A 157 -0.81 18.84 -3.36
CA PHE A 157 0.46 18.49 -3.99
C PHE A 157 1.33 19.75 -4.14
N GLU A 158 2.57 19.71 -3.65
CA GLU A 158 3.50 20.85 -3.72
C GLU A 158 4.08 21.04 -5.12
N GLN A 159 4.27 19.93 -5.86
CA GLN A 159 4.81 19.93 -7.21
C GLN A 159 4.11 18.88 -8.06
N ILE A 160 3.85 19.22 -9.33
CA ILE A 160 3.37 18.30 -10.36
C ILE A 160 4.60 17.68 -11.04
N PRO A 161 4.78 16.35 -11.00
CA PRO A 161 5.88 15.68 -11.70
C PRO A 161 5.75 15.78 -13.23
N GLU A 162 6.88 15.90 -13.90
CA GLU A 162 6.97 15.84 -15.37
C GLU A 162 7.50 14.47 -15.84
N PRO A 163 6.94 13.88 -16.93
CA PRO A 163 5.86 14.42 -17.74
C PRO A 163 4.47 14.19 -17.13
N ALA A 164 3.62 15.23 -17.16
CA ALA A 164 2.20 15.10 -16.83
C ALA A 164 1.33 15.09 -18.11
N PHE A 165 0.30 14.25 -18.12
CA PHE A 165 -0.76 14.35 -19.10
C PHE A 165 -1.74 15.46 -18.71
N VAL A 166 -2.08 16.33 -19.68
CA VAL A 166 -2.98 17.45 -19.47
C VAL A 166 -4.18 17.35 -20.41
N CYS A 167 -5.39 17.51 -19.88
CA CYS A 167 -6.58 17.70 -20.69
C CYS A 167 -7.55 18.69 -20.02
N LYS A 168 -8.60 19.07 -20.76
CA LYS A 168 -9.61 20.01 -20.29
C LYS A 168 -10.99 19.35 -20.25
N VAL A 169 -11.78 19.71 -19.25
CA VAL A 169 -13.20 19.33 -19.14
C VAL A 169 -14.04 20.56 -18.86
N ARG A 170 -15.24 20.64 -19.43
CA ARG A 170 -16.20 21.70 -19.15
C ARG A 170 -17.28 21.18 -18.23
N VAL A 171 -17.58 21.92 -17.16
CA VAL A 171 -18.68 21.58 -16.24
C VAL A 171 -20.02 21.75 -16.95
N SER A 172 -20.78 20.65 -17.03
CA SER A 172 -22.08 20.59 -17.69
C SER A 172 -23.24 20.71 -16.70
N ASN A 173 -24.46 20.89 -17.22
CA ASN A 173 -25.67 21.00 -16.38
C ASN A 173 -25.90 19.76 -15.50
N SER A 174 -25.56 18.56 -15.99
CA SER A 174 -25.75 17.31 -15.22
C SER A 174 -24.76 17.15 -14.06
N ASP A 175 -23.75 18.01 -13.99
CA ASP A 175 -22.67 17.93 -13.00
C ASP A 175 -22.99 18.77 -11.77
N ILE A 176 -23.97 19.66 -11.89
CA ILE A 176 -24.37 20.62 -10.89
C ILE A 176 -25.43 20.02 -9.97
N ASP A 177 -25.22 20.13 -8.66
CA ASP A 177 -26.17 19.70 -7.66
C ASP A 177 -27.18 20.80 -7.28
N VAL A 178 -28.05 20.51 -6.31
CA VAL A 178 -29.08 21.44 -5.81
C VAL A 178 -28.51 22.72 -5.17
N ARG A 179 -27.20 22.79 -4.91
CA ARG A 179 -26.50 23.96 -4.38
C ARG A 179 -25.85 24.79 -5.49
N LYS A 180 -26.06 24.43 -6.75
CA LYS A 180 -25.54 25.14 -7.94
C LYS A 180 -24.03 25.08 -8.10
N HIS A 181 -23.38 24.06 -7.55
CA HIS A 181 -21.97 23.76 -7.79
C HIS A 181 -21.79 22.32 -8.25
N THR A 182 -20.61 22.00 -8.76
CA THR A 182 -20.26 20.64 -9.18
C THR A 182 -20.32 19.68 -7.99
N ASN A 183 -21.03 18.56 -8.13
CA ASN A 183 -21.12 17.55 -7.07
C ASN A 183 -19.75 16.91 -6.81
N GLN A 184 -19.42 16.62 -5.55
CA GLN A 184 -18.09 16.11 -5.18
C GLN A 184 -17.69 14.81 -5.92
N SER A 185 -18.65 13.90 -6.17
CA SER A 185 -18.37 12.64 -6.88
C SER A 185 -17.98 12.86 -8.34
N VAL A 186 -18.43 13.97 -8.94
CA VAL A 186 -18.19 14.27 -10.35
C VAL A 186 -16.72 14.62 -10.62
N TYR A 187 -16.02 15.22 -9.66
CA TYR A 187 -14.57 15.44 -9.78
C TYR A 187 -13.81 14.13 -9.96
N LEU A 188 -14.16 13.07 -9.21
CA LEU A 188 -13.55 11.77 -9.40
C LEU A 188 -13.87 11.19 -10.78
N ARG A 189 -15.10 11.37 -11.27
CA ARG A 189 -15.46 10.96 -12.63
C ARG A 189 -14.59 11.66 -13.67
N TYR A 190 -14.39 12.97 -13.57
CA TYR A 190 -13.49 13.71 -14.45
C TYR A 190 -12.07 13.14 -14.42
N CYS A 191 -11.53 12.87 -13.23
CA CYS A 191 -10.20 12.27 -13.10
C CYS A 191 -10.11 10.89 -13.76
N LEU A 192 -11.12 10.02 -13.57
CA LEU A 192 -11.14 8.67 -14.15
C LEU A 192 -11.32 8.68 -15.67
N ASP A 193 -12.19 9.55 -16.20
CA ASP A 193 -12.40 9.71 -17.64
C ASP A 193 -11.11 10.23 -18.30
N ALA A 194 -10.48 11.22 -17.68
CA ALA A 194 -9.24 11.78 -18.17
C ALA A 194 -8.07 10.78 -18.07
N ALA A 195 -8.00 9.98 -17.00
CA ALA A 195 -7.06 8.87 -16.89
C ALA A 195 -7.29 7.81 -17.98
N ALA A 196 -8.53 7.51 -18.34
CA ALA A 196 -8.83 6.60 -19.44
C ALA A 196 -8.33 7.17 -20.80
N ILE A 197 -8.44 8.48 -21.01
CA ILE A 197 -7.91 9.14 -22.21
C ILE A 197 -6.37 9.09 -22.22
N ALA A 198 -5.73 9.42 -21.10
CA ALA A 198 -4.28 9.36 -20.94
C ALA A 198 -3.73 7.96 -21.19
N ALA A 199 -4.37 6.94 -20.62
CA ALA A 199 -4.02 5.53 -20.84
C ALA A 199 -4.08 5.13 -22.32
N ARG A 200 -5.16 5.51 -23.04
CA ARG A 200 -5.29 5.27 -24.49
C ARG A 200 -4.24 5.99 -25.33
N ARG A 201 -3.73 7.12 -24.84
CA ARG A 201 -2.65 7.90 -25.46
C ARG A 201 -1.27 7.44 -25.02
N ASN A 202 -1.17 6.33 -24.27
CA ASN A 202 0.07 5.81 -23.70
C ASN A 202 0.83 6.86 -22.85
N SER A 203 0.10 7.78 -22.23
CA SER A 203 0.70 8.81 -21.37
C SER A 203 1.09 8.27 -19.99
N PHE A 204 0.56 7.10 -19.62
CA PHE A 204 0.99 6.33 -18.46
C PHE A 204 1.85 5.15 -18.89
N SER A 205 2.88 4.86 -18.10
CA SER A 205 3.68 3.66 -18.32
C SER A 205 2.89 2.42 -17.91
N VAL A 206 2.22 2.44 -16.75
CA VAL A 206 1.58 1.27 -16.12
C VAL A 206 0.14 1.11 -16.51
N ILE A 207 -0.61 2.19 -16.38
CA ILE A 207 -2.05 2.16 -16.55
C ILE A 207 -2.36 2.16 -18.05
N LYS A 208 -2.57 0.97 -18.63
CA LYS A 208 -3.01 0.80 -20.03
C LYS A 208 -4.52 0.94 -20.20
N ASP A 209 -5.26 0.59 -19.17
CA ASP A 209 -6.72 0.69 -19.15
C ASP A 209 -7.21 0.83 -17.71
N ILE A 210 -7.69 2.03 -17.35
CA ILE A 210 -8.13 2.31 -15.99
C ILE A 210 -9.30 1.42 -15.56
N ALA A 211 -10.14 0.94 -16.48
CA ALA A 211 -11.25 0.04 -16.15
C ALA A 211 -10.74 -1.34 -15.69
N LEU A 212 -9.57 -1.76 -16.17
CA LEU A 212 -8.95 -3.03 -15.78
C LEU A 212 -8.13 -2.93 -14.49
N CYS A 213 -7.84 -1.72 -14.01
CA CYS A 213 -7.09 -1.47 -12.77
C CYS A 213 -8.05 -1.36 -11.57
N PRO A 214 -8.10 -2.37 -10.66
CA PRO A 214 -8.92 -2.26 -9.45
C PRO A 214 -8.33 -1.18 -8.54
N ILE A 215 -9.12 -0.15 -8.25
CA ILE A 215 -8.67 0.95 -7.39
C ILE A 215 -8.68 0.48 -5.94
N ARG A 216 -7.51 0.41 -5.31
CA ARG A 216 -7.41 0.06 -3.89
C ARG A 216 -7.84 1.22 -2.99
N LYS A 217 -7.40 2.45 -3.30
CA LYS A 217 -7.59 3.61 -2.45
C LYS A 217 -7.80 4.86 -3.27
N VAL A 218 -8.69 5.74 -2.81
CA VAL A 218 -8.93 7.06 -3.36
C VAL A 218 -8.85 8.07 -2.21
N GLY A 219 -8.07 9.15 -2.39
CA GLY A 219 -8.06 10.31 -1.52
C GLY A 219 -8.33 11.57 -2.33
N ILE A 220 -9.27 12.41 -1.90
CA ILE A 220 -9.67 13.62 -2.62
C ILE A 220 -9.71 14.80 -1.64
N LEU A 221 -8.89 15.82 -1.94
CA LEU A 221 -8.86 17.09 -1.22
C LEU A 221 -9.58 18.17 -2.03
N TYR A 222 -10.76 18.58 -1.59
CA TYR A 222 -11.57 19.60 -2.25
C TYR A 222 -11.17 20.99 -1.77
N GLN A 223 -10.60 21.81 -2.67
CA GLN A 223 -10.08 23.14 -2.31
C GLN A 223 -11.04 24.28 -2.64
N ARG A 224 -11.73 24.18 -3.79
CA ARG A 224 -12.68 25.19 -4.29
C ARG A 224 -13.80 24.50 -5.08
N GLU A 225 -14.95 25.17 -5.15
CA GLU A 225 -16.08 24.75 -5.97
C GLU A 225 -15.87 25.14 -7.44
N ALA A 226 -16.42 24.33 -8.35
CA ALA A 226 -16.53 24.63 -9.77
C ALA A 226 -18.00 24.81 -10.14
N LEU A 227 -18.28 25.77 -11.00
CA LEU A 227 -19.62 26.21 -11.39
C LEU A 227 -19.95 25.79 -12.82
N LEU A 228 -21.23 25.95 -13.18
CA LEU A 228 -21.71 25.63 -14.52
C LEU A 228 -20.95 26.42 -15.58
N GLY A 229 -20.42 25.72 -16.58
CA GLY A 229 -19.69 26.33 -17.69
C GLY A 229 -18.20 26.56 -17.43
N ASP A 230 -17.71 26.38 -16.20
CA ASP A 230 -16.28 26.45 -15.90
C ASP A 230 -15.51 25.44 -16.75
N GLU A 231 -14.34 25.85 -17.24
CA GLU A 231 -13.38 24.98 -17.90
C GLU A 231 -12.29 24.60 -16.91
N LEU A 232 -12.20 23.31 -16.60
CA LEU A 232 -11.25 22.75 -15.66
C LEU A 232 -10.10 22.10 -16.42
N THR A 233 -8.87 22.38 -16.00
CA THR A 233 -7.67 21.66 -16.45
C THR A 233 -7.43 20.47 -15.53
N LEU A 234 -7.27 19.30 -16.11
CA LEU A 234 -6.92 18.06 -15.43
C LEU A 234 -5.48 17.72 -15.76
N GLU A 235 -4.64 17.66 -14.74
CA GLU A 235 -3.24 17.29 -14.82
C GLU A 235 -3.06 15.96 -14.08
N MET A 236 -2.49 14.97 -14.75
CA MET A 236 -2.30 13.64 -14.19
C MET A 236 -0.94 13.08 -14.55
N TRP A 237 -0.36 12.37 -13.59
CA TRP A 237 0.90 11.69 -13.76
C TRP A 237 0.79 10.33 -13.09
N GLU A 238 1.65 9.43 -13.54
CA GLU A 238 1.89 8.18 -12.86
C GLU A 238 3.11 8.37 -11.96
N ASP A 239 2.92 8.17 -10.66
CA ASP A 239 4.05 8.16 -9.74
C ASP A 239 4.99 7.00 -10.13
N GLN A 240 6.31 7.23 -10.15
CA GLN A 240 7.32 6.30 -10.72
C GLN A 240 7.47 4.98 -9.93
N GLY A 241 6.51 4.64 -9.06
CA GLY A 241 6.52 3.49 -8.15
C GLY A 241 6.39 2.11 -8.79
N CYS A 242 6.48 1.96 -10.11
CA CYS A 242 6.44 0.66 -10.80
C CYS A 242 7.75 0.26 -11.48
N HIS A 243 8.89 0.83 -11.06
CA HIS A 243 10.14 0.10 -11.22
C HIS A 243 10.07 -1.18 -10.40
N LEU A 244 10.59 -2.29 -10.96
CA LEU A 244 10.83 -3.49 -10.18
C LEU A 244 11.75 -3.08 -9.02
N THR A 245 11.21 -2.97 -7.81
CA THR A 245 12.01 -2.56 -6.65
C THR A 245 12.77 -3.76 -6.09
N PRO A 246 13.83 -3.57 -5.31
CA PRO A 246 14.56 -4.69 -4.74
C PRO A 246 13.71 -5.61 -3.86
N TRP A 247 12.67 -5.10 -3.18
CA TRP A 247 11.73 -5.94 -2.43
C TRP A 247 10.73 -6.69 -3.32
N VAL A 248 10.28 -6.11 -4.44
CA VAL A 248 9.46 -6.85 -5.42
C VAL A 248 10.30 -7.95 -6.08
N LEU A 249 11.57 -7.69 -6.41
CA LEU A 249 12.52 -8.70 -6.86
C LEU A 249 12.67 -9.83 -5.82
N ALA A 250 12.81 -9.49 -4.53
CA ALA A 250 12.87 -10.47 -3.45
C ALA A 250 11.60 -11.31 -3.33
N LEU A 251 10.43 -10.71 -3.57
CA LEU A 251 9.15 -11.38 -3.56
C LEU A 251 9.04 -12.39 -4.73
N LEU A 252 9.43 -11.98 -5.94
CA LEU A 252 9.50 -12.86 -7.12
C LEU A 252 10.42 -14.07 -6.89
N ILE A 253 11.62 -13.84 -6.35
CA ILE A 253 12.56 -14.91 -5.97
C ILE A 253 11.92 -15.82 -4.90
N GLY A 254 11.20 -15.25 -3.93
CA GLY A 254 10.47 -15.98 -2.91
C GLY A 254 9.41 -16.93 -3.49
N TYR A 255 8.65 -16.48 -4.49
CA TYR A 255 7.67 -17.34 -5.18
C TYR A 255 8.34 -18.44 -6.00
N ALA A 256 9.40 -18.12 -6.75
CA ALA A 256 10.16 -19.11 -7.50
C ALA A 256 10.73 -20.19 -6.57
N ARG A 257 11.27 -19.80 -5.40
CA ARG A 257 11.70 -20.72 -4.34
C ARG A 257 10.57 -21.64 -3.91
N LEU A 258 9.39 -21.10 -3.57
CA LEU A 258 8.27 -21.94 -3.13
C LEU A 258 7.85 -22.95 -4.21
N ALA A 259 7.81 -22.53 -5.47
CA ALA A 259 7.50 -23.43 -6.58
C ALA A 259 8.50 -24.60 -6.65
N THR A 260 9.79 -24.37 -6.37
CA THR A 260 10.83 -25.41 -6.35
C THR A 260 10.75 -26.43 -5.22
N LEU A 261 9.83 -26.27 -4.27
CA LEU A 261 9.66 -27.20 -3.15
C LEU A 261 8.42 -28.11 -3.31
N THR A 262 7.60 -27.85 -4.35
CA THR A 262 6.31 -28.52 -4.58
C THR A 262 6.42 -29.69 -5.57
N GLU A 263 5.33 -30.46 -5.75
CA GLU A 263 5.28 -31.80 -6.37
C GLU A 263 5.83 -31.93 -7.82
N LYS A 264 6.11 -30.82 -8.51
CA LYS A 264 6.68 -30.82 -9.88
C LYS A 264 8.11 -30.25 -9.97
N SER A 265 8.87 -30.31 -8.87
CA SER A 265 10.15 -29.60 -8.75
C SER A 265 11.37 -30.50 -8.67
N VAL A 266 12.52 -29.93 -9.04
CA VAL A 266 13.85 -30.55 -8.91
C VAL A 266 14.28 -30.77 -7.45
N PHE A 267 13.64 -30.08 -6.49
CA PHE A 267 13.95 -30.11 -5.06
C PHE A 267 12.70 -30.32 -4.19
N LEU A 268 11.93 -31.37 -4.49
CA LEU A 268 10.75 -31.76 -3.73
C LEU A 268 11.10 -32.05 -2.25
N LEU A 269 10.45 -31.35 -1.33
CA LEU A 269 10.48 -31.64 0.10
C LEU A 269 9.24 -32.46 0.50
N PRO A 270 9.38 -33.75 0.84
CA PRO A 270 8.23 -34.57 1.22
C PRO A 270 7.50 -34.01 2.43
N GLY A 271 6.19 -33.81 2.32
CA GLY A 271 5.37 -33.24 3.40
C GLY A 271 5.46 -31.73 3.57
N TYR A 272 6.07 -31.00 2.63
CA TYR A 272 6.11 -29.54 2.67
C TYR A 272 4.71 -28.93 2.71
N LEU A 273 4.50 -27.99 3.64
CA LEU A 273 3.22 -27.37 4.01
C LEU A 273 2.17 -28.31 4.63
N LYS A 274 2.48 -29.60 4.83
CA LYS A 274 1.62 -30.58 5.49
C LYS A 274 2.14 -30.95 6.87
N THR A 275 3.42 -31.32 6.96
CA THR A 275 4.10 -31.74 8.19
C THR A 275 5.35 -30.90 8.47
N ILE A 276 6.01 -30.43 7.42
CA ILE A 276 7.20 -29.60 7.52
C ILE A 276 7.01 -28.27 6.77
N THR A 277 7.72 -27.24 7.21
CA THR A 277 7.87 -25.98 6.49
C THR A 277 9.34 -25.58 6.47
N SER A 278 9.68 -24.45 5.88
CA SER A 278 11.04 -23.94 5.92
C SER A 278 11.08 -22.46 6.25
N PHE A 279 11.96 -22.11 7.19
CA PHE A 279 12.21 -20.73 7.55
C PHE A 279 13.46 -20.24 6.86
N LEU A 280 13.34 -19.05 6.30
CA LEU A 280 14.46 -18.37 5.70
C LEU A 280 15.45 -18.01 6.81
N ARG A 281 16.72 -18.35 6.63
CA ARG A 281 17.79 -18.02 7.59
C ARG A 281 18.71 -16.94 7.05
N TYR A 282 19.06 -17.03 5.77
CA TYR A 282 19.91 -16.05 5.11
C TYR A 282 19.47 -15.88 3.66
N GLN A 283 19.56 -14.65 3.14
CA GLN A 283 19.46 -14.41 1.71
C GLN A 283 20.53 -13.39 1.29
N GLU A 284 21.00 -13.53 0.06
CA GLU A 284 21.90 -12.58 -0.57
C GLU A 284 21.51 -12.36 -2.04
N PHE A 285 21.43 -11.10 -2.46
CA PHE A 285 21.15 -10.68 -3.82
C PHE A 285 22.30 -9.80 -4.32
N HIS A 286 22.77 -10.07 -5.53
CA HIS A 286 23.71 -9.24 -6.29
C HIS A 286 22.99 -8.69 -7.51
N ILE A 287 22.43 -7.50 -7.35
CA ILE A 287 21.64 -6.81 -8.35
C ILE A 287 22.62 -6.19 -9.37
N GLN A 288 22.34 -6.38 -10.65
CA GLN A 288 23.16 -5.88 -11.76
C GLN A 288 22.64 -4.52 -12.24
N PRO A 289 23.48 -3.70 -12.91
CA PRO A 289 23.04 -2.43 -13.49
C PRO A 289 21.82 -2.55 -14.41
N GLY A 290 21.75 -3.62 -15.21
CA GLY A 290 20.63 -3.89 -16.13
C GLY A 290 19.26 -3.99 -15.43
N PHE A 291 19.23 -4.29 -14.13
CA PHE A 291 18.01 -4.22 -13.33
C PHE A 291 17.39 -2.82 -13.31
N TYR A 292 18.22 -1.78 -13.29
CA TYR A 292 17.78 -0.39 -13.21
C TYR A 292 17.62 0.25 -14.60
N THR A 293 18.40 -0.21 -15.59
CA THR A 293 18.45 0.41 -16.92
C THR A 293 17.58 -0.28 -17.96
N ASP A 294 17.50 -1.62 -17.89
CA ASP A 294 16.94 -2.44 -18.97
C ASP A 294 15.54 -2.97 -18.61
N VAL A 295 15.23 -3.08 -17.32
CA VAL A 295 13.90 -3.49 -16.86
C VAL A 295 12.91 -2.37 -17.11
N ARG A 296 12.09 -2.59 -18.13
CA ARG A 296 10.89 -1.81 -18.43
C ARG A 296 9.71 -2.45 -17.70
N GLN A 297 8.61 -1.74 -17.63
CA GLN A 297 7.48 -2.17 -16.86
C GLN A 297 6.67 -3.33 -17.49
N ASP A 298 6.79 -3.52 -18.79
CA ASP A 298 6.29 -4.68 -19.56
C ASP A 298 7.35 -5.80 -19.69
N SER A 299 8.50 -5.64 -19.04
CA SER A 299 9.54 -6.65 -19.07
C SER A 299 9.06 -7.93 -18.38
N THR A 300 9.14 -9.03 -19.12
CA THR A 300 9.03 -10.35 -18.52
C THR A 300 10.41 -10.77 -18.02
N VAL A 301 10.48 -11.19 -16.75
CA VAL A 301 11.69 -11.76 -16.16
C VAL A 301 11.55 -13.26 -16.00
N VAL A 302 12.66 -13.97 -16.18
CA VAL A 302 12.79 -15.41 -15.94
C VAL A 302 13.63 -15.58 -14.68
N VAL A 303 13.09 -16.30 -13.70
CA VAL A 303 13.82 -16.68 -12.48
C VAL A 303 14.23 -18.13 -12.61
N THR A 304 15.53 -18.39 -12.68
CA THR A 304 16.09 -19.74 -12.68
C THR A 304 16.60 -20.05 -11.28
N VAL A 305 16.12 -21.14 -10.70
CA VAL A 305 16.48 -21.58 -9.34
C VAL A 305 17.13 -22.97 -9.44
N GLY A 306 18.25 -23.14 -8.76
CA GLY A 306 18.94 -24.41 -8.60
C GLY A 306 19.32 -24.68 -7.15
N VAL A 307 19.68 -25.93 -6.87
CA VAL A 307 20.14 -26.37 -5.54
C VAL A 307 21.63 -26.07 -5.42
N GLY A 308 22.00 -25.30 -4.39
CA GLY A 308 23.40 -25.03 -4.05
C GLY A 308 23.97 -26.10 -3.11
N TYR A 309 23.55 -26.03 -1.86
CA TYR A 309 23.99 -26.88 -0.77
C TYR A 309 22.80 -27.52 -0.06
N VAL A 310 22.97 -28.72 0.48
CA VAL A 310 21.94 -29.41 1.28
C VAL A 310 22.64 -30.01 2.50
N GLY A 311 22.39 -29.41 3.67
CA GLY A 311 22.89 -29.85 4.96
C GLY A 311 21.95 -30.84 5.64
N LYS A 312 22.20 -31.09 6.93
CA LYS A 312 21.37 -32.02 7.73
C LYS A 312 19.92 -31.52 7.87
N THR A 313 19.73 -30.25 8.19
CA THR A 313 18.41 -29.63 8.45
C THR A 313 18.17 -28.37 7.63
N SER A 314 19.09 -28.02 6.73
CA SER A 314 19.05 -26.79 5.97
C SER A 314 19.44 -27.03 4.51
N TYR A 315 19.04 -26.12 3.65
CA TYR A 315 19.40 -26.14 2.24
C TYR A 315 19.60 -24.71 1.73
N GLU A 316 20.39 -24.59 0.68
CA GLU A 316 20.64 -23.36 -0.05
C GLU A 316 20.11 -23.53 -1.47
N LEU A 317 19.26 -22.60 -1.90
CA LEU A 317 18.93 -22.42 -3.30
C LEU A 317 19.66 -21.21 -3.85
N LYS A 318 20.20 -21.35 -5.04
CA LYS A 318 20.90 -20.28 -5.75
C LYS A 318 20.37 -20.17 -7.16
N GLY A 319 20.51 -19.00 -7.76
CA GLY A 319 19.97 -18.80 -9.09
C GLY A 319 20.22 -17.42 -9.63
N ASP A 320 19.57 -17.14 -10.75
CA ASP A 320 19.60 -15.85 -11.38
C ASP A 320 18.25 -15.41 -11.92
N VAL A 321 18.10 -14.10 -12.07
CA VAL A 321 16.96 -13.43 -12.68
C VAL A 321 17.44 -12.77 -13.95
N ARG A 322 16.78 -13.05 -15.07
CA ARG A 322 17.12 -12.51 -16.40
C ARG A 322 15.92 -11.90 -17.10
N LEU A 323 16.14 -10.96 -18.01
CA LEU A 323 15.10 -10.54 -18.95
C LEU A 323 14.78 -11.66 -19.95
N ALA A 324 13.51 -11.96 -20.18
CA ALA A 324 13.09 -13.05 -21.06
C ALA A 324 13.49 -12.84 -22.52
N GLY A 325 13.41 -11.60 -23.03
CA GLY A 325 13.68 -11.29 -24.44
C GLY A 325 15.16 -11.16 -24.79
N SER A 326 15.99 -10.66 -23.85
CA SER A 326 17.41 -10.37 -24.09
C SER A 326 18.37 -11.27 -23.33
N ALA A 327 17.87 -12.09 -22.40
CA ALA A 327 18.65 -12.89 -21.46
C ALA A 327 19.63 -12.09 -20.59
N VAL A 328 19.49 -10.75 -20.52
CA VAL A 328 20.33 -9.89 -19.68
C VAL A 328 20.18 -10.29 -18.23
N LEU A 329 21.31 -10.49 -17.54
CA LEU A 329 21.38 -10.81 -16.12
C LEU A 329 21.01 -9.59 -15.28
N LEU A 330 19.95 -9.72 -14.46
CA LEU A 330 19.44 -8.68 -13.59
C LEU A 330 19.85 -8.88 -12.13
N CYS A 331 19.87 -10.12 -11.66
CA CYS A 331 20.23 -10.43 -10.28
C CYS A 331 20.78 -11.84 -10.18
N ARG A 332 21.80 -12.06 -9.34
CA ARG A 332 22.15 -13.38 -8.81
C ARG A 332 21.72 -13.47 -7.37
N PHE A 333 21.15 -14.59 -6.97
CA PHE A 333 20.71 -14.78 -5.60
C PHE A 333 21.20 -16.09 -4.99
N SER A 334 21.34 -16.08 -3.67
CA SER A 334 21.46 -17.25 -2.80
C SER A 334 20.52 -17.10 -1.62
N VAL A 335 19.86 -18.20 -1.24
CA VAL A 335 18.83 -18.23 -0.21
C VAL A 335 19.01 -19.51 0.60
N THR A 336 19.35 -19.37 1.88
CA THR A 336 19.50 -20.49 2.82
C THR A 336 18.29 -20.60 3.72
N SER A 337 17.67 -21.77 3.76
CA SER A 337 16.49 -22.06 4.59
C SER A 337 16.76 -23.24 5.52
N VAL A 338 16.10 -23.25 6.67
CA VAL A 338 16.10 -24.37 7.64
C VAL A 338 14.73 -25.04 7.56
N VAL A 339 14.72 -26.36 7.41
CA VAL A 339 13.48 -27.14 7.43
C VAL A 339 13.11 -27.42 8.88
N VAL A 340 11.85 -27.19 9.19
CA VAL A 340 11.29 -27.39 10.53
C VAL A 340 9.99 -28.15 10.45
N ASP A 341 9.63 -28.81 11.53
CA ASP A 341 8.31 -29.36 11.75
C ASP A 341 7.30 -28.22 12.02
N ILE A 342 6.15 -28.24 11.36
CA ILE A 342 5.16 -27.15 11.44
C ILE A 342 4.61 -26.98 12.86
N THR A 343 4.43 -28.10 13.58
CA THR A 343 3.79 -28.12 14.90
C THR A 343 4.77 -27.72 16.00
N THR A 344 5.96 -28.30 16.01
CA THR A 344 6.96 -28.12 17.06
C THR A 344 7.92 -26.97 16.77
N ARG A 345 7.97 -26.48 15.52
CA ARG A 345 8.90 -25.45 15.03
C ARG A 345 10.38 -25.84 15.22
N ARG A 346 10.68 -27.12 15.43
CA ARG A 346 12.05 -27.63 15.60
C ARG A 346 12.66 -28.08 14.25
N PRO A 347 13.97 -27.93 14.06
CA PRO A 347 14.64 -28.38 12.84
C PRO A 347 14.44 -29.89 12.58
N VAL A 348 14.13 -30.24 11.32
CA VAL A 348 13.92 -31.63 10.87
C VAL A 348 15.01 -32.02 9.89
N ALA A 349 15.47 -33.27 10.00
CA ALA A 349 16.48 -33.80 9.09
C ALA A 349 15.94 -33.96 7.66
N LEU A 350 16.72 -33.53 6.68
CA LEU A 350 16.44 -33.72 5.27
C LEU A 350 16.77 -35.16 4.82
N PRO A 351 15.97 -35.75 3.92
CA PRO A 351 16.24 -37.05 3.31
C PRO A 351 17.66 -37.14 2.74
N GLU A 352 18.32 -38.28 2.91
CA GLU A 352 19.68 -38.53 2.37
C GLU A 352 19.71 -38.33 0.84
N SER A 353 18.65 -38.74 0.14
CA SER A 353 18.51 -38.56 -1.31
C SER A 353 18.54 -37.10 -1.75
N LEU A 354 18.10 -36.16 -0.90
CA LEU A 354 18.24 -34.73 -1.17
C LEU A 354 19.63 -34.22 -0.81
N ARG A 355 20.23 -34.73 0.27
CA ARG A 355 21.59 -34.36 0.69
C ARG A 355 22.64 -34.70 -0.37
N GLN A 356 22.45 -35.80 -1.08
CA GLN A 356 23.30 -36.21 -2.20
C GLN A 356 23.18 -35.30 -3.44
N LYS A 357 22.16 -34.44 -3.53
CA LYS A 357 22.00 -33.47 -4.64
C LYS A 357 22.85 -32.20 -4.47
N ALA A 358 23.53 -32.02 -3.33
CA ALA A 358 24.36 -30.85 -3.09
C ALA A 358 25.56 -30.83 -4.04
N THR A 359 25.78 -29.71 -4.71
CA THR A 359 26.89 -29.54 -5.68
C THR A 359 27.93 -28.53 -5.21
N SER A 360 27.65 -27.82 -4.11
CA SER A 360 28.42 -26.69 -3.64
C SER A 360 28.89 -26.89 -2.19
N PRO A 361 29.99 -26.26 -1.77
CA PRO A 361 30.41 -26.26 -0.37
C PRO A 361 29.35 -25.61 0.53
N ARG A 362 29.40 -25.92 1.83
CA ARG A 362 28.49 -25.33 2.83
C ARG A 362 28.63 -23.80 2.82
N PRO A 363 27.53 -23.04 2.66
CA PRO A 363 27.59 -21.59 2.76
C PRO A 363 27.96 -21.18 4.18
N ASN A 364 28.81 -20.16 4.30
CA ASN A 364 29.14 -19.53 5.57
C ASN A 364 28.58 -18.10 5.57
N PRO A 365 27.25 -17.92 5.79
CA PRO A 365 26.64 -16.60 5.78
C PRO A 365 27.14 -15.80 6.99
N SER A 366 27.95 -14.78 6.74
CA SER A 366 28.35 -13.81 7.75
C SER A 366 28.03 -12.39 7.26
N LEU A 367 27.44 -11.61 8.16
CA LEU A 367 27.31 -10.17 7.97
C LEU A 367 28.45 -9.50 8.74
N PRO A 368 29.26 -8.63 8.11
CA PRO A 368 30.43 -8.03 8.72
C PRO A 368 30.01 -6.84 9.61
N PHE A 369 29.28 -7.11 10.69
CA PHE A 369 28.92 -6.05 11.64
C PHE A 369 30.03 -5.82 12.67
N PRO A 370 30.37 -4.56 12.97
CA PRO A 370 31.24 -4.23 14.09
C PRO A 370 30.52 -4.53 15.42
N SER A 371 31.30 -4.87 16.45
CA SER A 371 30.79 -5.07 17.81
C SER A 371 30.25 -3.77 18.44
N THR A 372 30.72 -2.63 17.98
CA THR A 372 30.23 -1.30 18.33
C THR A 372 29.61 -0.62 17.11
N LEU A 373 28.33 -0.28 17.20
CA LEU A 373 27.62 0.41 16.12
C LEU A 373 27.93 1.92 16.18
N PRO A 374 28.14 2.58 15.04
CA PRO A 374 28.26 4.04 14.97
C PRO A 374 26.90 4.71 15.27
N SER A 375 26.79 6.03 15.11
CA SER A 375 25.52 6.74 15.28
C SER A 375 24.42 6.11 14.40
N VAL A 376 23.33 5.68 15.05
CA VAL A 376 22.24 4.94 14.43
C VAL A 376 21.04 5.87 14.23
N HIS A 377 20.42 5.83 13.05
CA HIS A 377 19.08 6.35 12.86
C HIS A 377 18.05 5.24 13.06
N SER A 378 16.97 5.55 13.77
CA SER A 378 15.94 4.60 14.16
C SER A 378 14.59 5.02 13.59
N GLN A 379 13.89 4.10 12.93
CA GLN A 379 12.54 4.32 12.40
C GLN A 379 11.63 3.16 12.80
N GLN A 380 10.44 3.48 13.30
CA GLN A 380 9.45 2.47 13.68
C GLN A 380 8.48 2.18 12.53
N PHE A 381 8.09 0.92 12.39
CA PHE A 381 7.09 0.42 11.45
C PHE A 381 6.16 -0.58 12.14
N GLU A 382 4.86 -0.50 11.87
CA GLU A 382 3.88 -1.49 12.31
C GLU A 382 3.71 -2.58 11.24
N VAL A 383 3.68 -3.84 11.66
CA VAL A 383 3.32 -4.96 10.77
C VAL A 383 1.81 -4.95 10.52
N ARG A 384 1.43 -4.73 9.26
CA ARG A 384 0.04 -4.69 8.79
C ARG A 384 -0.33 -6.00 8.12
N GLU A 385 -1.62 -6.24 7.93
CA GLU A 385 -2.15 -7.44 7.27
C GLU A 385 -1.54 -7.66 5.88
N SER A 386 -1.30 -6.57 5.11
CA SER A 386 -0.65 -6.64 3.80
C SER A 386 0.84 -7.02 3.84
N HIS A 387 1.46 -7.04 5.02
CA HIS A 387 2.86 -7.44 5.18
C HIS A 387 3.03 -8.94 5.42
N LEU A 388 1.94 -9.68 5.65
CA LEU A 388 1.99 -11.08 6.03
C LEU A 388 2.12 -12.02 4.81
N ASP A 389 2.79 -13.14 5.01
CA ASP A 389 2.76 -14.29 4.12
C ASP A 389 1.60 -15.24 4.48
N PHE A 390 1.48 -16.36 3.77
CA PHE A 390 0.41 -17.33 3.98
C PHE A 390 0.50 -18.07 5.33
N ASN A 391 1.61 -17.96 6.06
CA ASN A 391 1.76 -18.51 7.42
C ASN A 391 1.39 -17.48 8.50
N GLY A 392 0.97 -16.27 8.11
CA GLY A 392 0.68 -15.19 9.05
C GLY A 392 1.93 -14.50 9.62
N HIS A 393 3.11 -14.74 9.03
CA HIS A 393 4.35 -14.07 9.42
C HIS A 393 4.65 -12.91 8.47
N THR A 394 5.42 -11.93 8.92
CA THR A 394 5.92 -10.85 8.04
C THR A 394 6.76 -11.45 6.91
N ASN A 395 6.34 -11.22 5.67
CA ASN A 395 7.01 -11.70 4.46
C ASN A 395 8.43 -11.14 4.38
N GLN A 396 9.39 -11.97 3.93
CA GLN A 396 10.81 -11.61 3.87
C GLN A 396 11.09 -10.33 3.07
N SER A 397 10.32 -10.08 2.01
CA SER A 397 10.47 -8.89 1.16
C SER A 397 10.14 -7.59 1.91
N ASN A 398 9.24 -7.63 2.90
CA ASN A 398 8.85 -6.45 3.67
C ASN A 398 9.98 -5.98 4.60
N TYR A 399 10.84 -6.87 5.12
CA TYR A 399 12.01 -6.42 5.87
C TYR A 399 12.98 -5.61 5.01
N ILE A 400 13.15 -5.98 3.74
CA ILE A 400 13.95 -5.20 2.79
C ILE A 400 13.32 -3.81 2.60
N MET A 401 11.99 -3.76 2.40
CA MET A 401 11.26 -2.51 2.27
C MET A 401 11.40 -1.63 3.53
N PHE A 402 11.28 -2.20 4.73
CA PHE A 402 11.45 -1.45 5.99
C PHE A 402 12.87 -0.88 6.13
N CYS A 403 13.91 -1.68 5.85
CA CYS A 403 15.30 -1.21 5.83
C CYS A 403 15.49 -0.09 4.80
N TYR A 404 14.94 -0.23 3.60
CA TYR A 404 15.04 0.78 2.54
C TYR A 404 14.38 2.09 2.97
N ASN A 405 13.16 2.03 3.50
CA ASN A 405 12.44 3.21 3.98
C ASN A 405 13.17 3.89 5.15
N ALA A 406 13.67 3.12 6.12
CA ALA A 406 14.46 3.65 7.23
C ALA A 406 15.72 4.40 6.73
N ALA A 407 16.41 3.84 5.73
CA ALA A 407 17.56 4.49 5.13
C ALA A 407 17.19 5.77 4.37
N ALA A 408 16.06 5.79 3.66
CA ALA A 408 15.58 6.99 2.98
C ALA A 408 15.27 8.11 3.97
N PHE A 409 14.59 7.79 5.09
CA PHE A 409 14.34 8.76 6.16
C PHE A 409 15.65 9.26 6.80
N ALA A 410 16.61 8.37 7.06
CA ALA A 410 17.92 8.72 7.59
C ALA A 410 18.69 9.67 6.66
N THR A 411 18.67 9.40 5.35
CA THR A 411 19.32 10.22 4.31
C THR A 411 18.70 11.61 4.28
N LYS A 412 17.37 11.70 4.22
CA LYS A 412 16.63 12.98 4.23
C LYS A 412 16.88 13.78 5.52
N ALA A 413 17.08 13.09 6.64
CA ALA A 413 17.43 13.70 7.92
C ALA A 413 18.93 14.01 8.09
N GLY A 414 19.76 13.82 7.05
CA GLY A 414 21.19 14.11 7.08
C GLY A 414 21.99 13.24 8.04
N ARG A 415 21.53 12.01 8.31
CA ARG A 415 22.14 11.09 9.29
C ARG A 415 23.31 10.30 8.73
N TYR A 416 23.39 10.17 7.42
CA TYR A 416 24.53 9.55 6.74
C TYR A 416 25.51 10.62 6.27
N HIS A 417 26.79 10.31 6.32
CA HIS A 417 27.85 11.24 5.95
C HIS A 417 28.06 11.27 4.43
N SER A 418 28.07 10.09 3.78
CA SER A 418 28.30 9.99 2.33
C SER A 418 27.04 10.04 1.47
N LEU A 419 25.86 9.80 2.06
CA LEU A 419 24.58 9.78 1.34
C LEU A 419 23.84 11.10 1.50
N LYS A 420 23.48 11.72 0.38
CA LYS A 420 22.77 13.01 0.33
C LYS A 420 21.63 12.93 -0.69
N GLY A 421 20.67 13.84 -0.61
CA GLY A 421 19.57 13.90 -1.57
C GLY A 421 18.51 12.83 -1.33
N ASP A 422 17.95 12.28 -2.40
CA ASP A 422 16.94 11.24 -2.35
C ASP A 422 17.60 9.87 -2.62
N LEU A 423 17.60 9.03 -1.59
CA LEU A 423 18.19 7.69 -1.64
C LEU A 423 17.63 6.86 -2.81
N PHE A 424 16.36 7.04 -3.18
CA PHE A 424 15.71 6.26 -4.22
C PHE A 424 16.14 6.66 -5.62
N SER A 425 16.35 7.95 -5.88
CA SER A 425 16.78 8.45 -7.19
C SER A 425 18.29 8.37 -7.35
N ASP A 426 19.03 8.68 -6.30
CA ASP A 426 20.45 9.03 -6.41
C ASP A 426 21.37 7.81 -6.22
N TYR A 427 20.88 6.76 -5.55
CA TYR A 427 21.66 5.57 -5.26
C TYR A 427 20.92 4.29 -5.64
N ARG A 428 21.63 3.39 -6.32
CA ARG A 428 21.11 2.08 -6.72
C ARG A 428 21.71 0.99 -5.85
N VAL A 429 20.89 0.07 -5.37
CA VAL A 429 21.36 -1.05 -4.55
C VAL A 429 22.08 -2.08 -5.42
N LYS A 430 23.33 -2.37 -5.10
CA LYS A 430 24.16 -3.39 -5.75
C LYS A 430 24.04 -4.74 -5.06
N LYS A 431 24.03 -4.74 -3.73
CA LYS A 431 23.96 -5.97 -2.92
C LYS A 431 22.96 -5.83 -1.80
N ILE A 432 22.20 -6.89 -1.54
CA ILE A 432 21.38 -7.04 -0.34
C ILE A 432 21.78 -8.34 0.33
N ALA A 433 22.09 -8.30 1.62
CA ALA A 433 22.28 -9.49 2.44
C ALA A 433 21.44 -9.38 3.71
N MET A 434 20.63 -10.39 4.02
CA MET A 434 19.75 -10.39 5.20
C MET A 434 19.91 -11.69 5.97
N LEU A 435 20.07 -11.58 7.30
CA LEU A 435 20.10 -12.66 8.27
C LEU A 435 18.84 -12.60 9.11
N TYR A 436 18.01 -13.64 9.04
CA TYR A 436 16.71 -13.72 9.72
C TYR A 436 16.85 -14.56 10.99
N GLN A 437 16.58 -13.98 12.15
CA GLN A 437 16.75 -14.59 13.46
C GLN A 437 15.43 -14.97 14.11
N ASN A 438 14.41 -14.12 14.00
CA ASN A 438 13.09 -14.33 14.57
C ASN A 438 11.98 -13.91 13.59
N GLU A 439 10.75 -14.27 13.92
CA GLU A 439 9.53 -13.92 13.16
C GLU A 439 8.85 -12.69 13.76
N ALA A 440 8.20 -11.88 12.92
CA ALA A 440 7.30 -10.79 13.32
C ALA A 440 5.89 -11.04 12.80
N LEU A 441 4.88 -10.71 13.60
CA LEU A 441 3.46 -11.00 13.40
C LEU A 441 2.63 -9.73 13.24
N LEU A 442 1.36 -9.87 12.87
CA LEU A 442 0.41 -8.76 12.75
C LEU A 442 0.38 -7.90 14.02
N GLY A 443 0.50 -6.59 13.87
CA GLY A 443 0.50 -5.62 14.98
C GLY A 443 1.85 -5.45 15.68
N ASP A 444 2.87 -6.25 15.36
CA ASP A 444 4.21 -6.03 15.92
C ASP A 444 4.75 -4.66 15.50
N LEU A 445 5.32 -3.94 16.46
CA LEU A 445 6.05 -2.70 16.23
C LEU A 445 7.53 -3.00 16.06
N LEU A 446 8.03 -2.81 14.84
CA LEU A 446 9.41 -3.06 14.46
C LEU A 446 10.21 -1.76 14.48
N ASN A 447 11.28 -1.74 15.26
CA ASN A 447 12.24 -0.66 15.25
C ASN A 447 13.40 -1.01 14.29
N VAL A 448 13.58 -0.21 13.25
CA VAL A 448 14.63 -0.39 12.24
C VAL A 448 15.74 0.60 12.51
N GLU A 449 16.83 0.08 13.00
CA GLU A 449 18.10 0.77 13.20
C GLU A 449 18.93 0.68 11.92
N SER A 450 19.47 1.81 11.46
CA SER A 450 20.30 1.89 10.26
C SER A 450 21.51 2.79 10.46
N TRP A 451 22.63 2.42 9.85
CA TRP A 451 23.89 3.17 9.94
C TRP A 451 24.77 2.98 8.71
N GLU A 452 25.70 3.91 8.50
CA GLU A 452 26.66 3.86 7.40
C GLU A 452 27.93 3.09 7.78
N ILE A 453 28.44 2.28 6.84
CA ILE A 453 29.70 1.55 6.93
C ILE A 453 30.72 2.26 6.01
N PRO A 454 31.75 2.92 6.57
CA PRO A 454 32.56 3.94 5.85
C PRO A 454 33.31 3.51 4.59
N LYS A 455 33.61 2.22 4.39
CA LYS A 455 34.57 1.80 3.34
C LYS A 455 33.97 1.63 1.93
N LEU A 456 32.65 1.49 1.77
CA LEU A 456 32.05 0.98 0.52
C LEU A 456 30.67 1.55 0.16
N VAL A 457 30.24 2.70 0.70
CA VAL A 457 28.85 3.20 0.56
C VAL A 457 27.86 2.08 0.89
N THR A 458 28.03 1.53 2.09
CA THR A 458 27.28 0.37 2.56
C THR A 458 26.48 0.78 3.78
N LEU A 459 25.24 0.31 3.86
CA LEU A 459 24.36 0.53 4.98
C LEU A 459 24.18 -0.77 5.76
N GLY A 460 24.36 -0.70 7.07
CA GLY A 460 24.02 -1.76 8.00
C GLY A 460 22.64 -1.52 8.59
N PHE A 461 21.92 -2.62 8.88
CA PHE A 461 20.57 -2.59 9.42
C PHE A 461 20.40 -3.60 10.55
N LYS A 462 19.58 -3.23 11.52
CA LYS A 462 19.07 -4.11 12.56
C LYS A 462 17.58 -3.84 12.77
N VAL A 463 16.76 -4.87 12.68
CA VAL A 463 15.31 -4.80 12.88
C VAL A 463 14.98 -5.49 14.19
N LYS A 464 14.38 -4.76 15.12
CA LYS A 464 14.04 -5.24 16.46
C LYS A 464 12.55 -5.20 16.74
N ARG A 465 12.07 -6.13 17.57
CA ARG A 465 10.77 -6.06 18.22
C ARG A 465 11.00 -6.01 19.73
N GLY A 466 10.87 -4.82 20.32
CA GLY A 466 11.39 -4.59 21.67
C GLY A 466 12.90 -4.83 21.70
N GLU A 467 13.36 -5.75 22.56
CA GLU A 467 14.77 -6.16 22.64
C GLU A 467 15.13 -7.31 21.69
N ASP A 468 14.15 -7.98 21.08
CA ASP A 468 14.38 -9.13 20.21
C ASP A 468 14.94 -8.68 18.85
N GLU A 469 16.14 -9.13 18.49
CA GLU A 469 16.66 -8.96 17.14
C GLU A 469 15.93 -9.91 16.17
N VAL A 470 15.15 -9.33 15.26
CA VAL A 470 14.35 -10.08 14.28
C VAL A 470 15.17 -10.34 13.02
N VAL A 471 15.80 -9.29 12.49
CA VAL A 471 16.58 -9.35 11.24
C VAL A 471 17.81 -8.45 11.36
N GLN A 472 18.92 -8.90 10.80
CA GLN A 472 20.06 -8.04 10.50
C GLN A 472 20.27 -7.97 9.00
N GLY A 473 20.63 -6.80 8.48
CA GLY A 473 20.72 -6.56 7.05
C GLY A 473 21.92 -5.72 6.64
N LEU A 474 22.33 -5.86 5.38
CA LEU A 474 23.37 -5.06 4.76
C LEU A 474 22.99 -4.74 3.33
N PHE A 475 22.99 -3.45 2.97
CA PHE A 475 22.85 -2.98 1.59
C PHE A 475 24.16 -2.34 1.12
N GLU A 476 24.72 -2.83 0.01
CA GLU A 476 25.82 -2.16 -0.70
C GLU A 476 25.24 -1.38 -1.86
N LEU A 477 25.60 -0.10 -2.00
CA LEU A 477 25.12 0.78 -3.06
C LEU A 477 26.18 0.91 -4.18
N TYR A 478 25.76 1.21 -5.40
CA TYR A 478 26.67 1.68 -6.43
C TYR A 478 27.18 3.09 -6.05
N GLY A 479 28.50 3.31 -6.09
CA GLY A 479 29.10 4.62 -5.79
C GLY A 479 28.79 5.70 -6.85
N GLU A 480 29.07 6.96 -6.51
CA GLU A 480 28.71 8.18 -7.26
C GLU A 480 29.11 8.18 -8.75
N GLN A 481 30.13 7.41 -9.16
CA GLN A 481 30.61 7.38 -10.55
C GLN A 481 29.75 6.56 -11.55
N ARG A 482 28.58 6.06 -11.13
CA ARG A 482 27.62 5.43 -12.05
C ARG A 482 26.22 6.05 -12.02
N ALA A 483 26.10 7.31 -11.60
CA ALA A 483 24.85 8.10 -11.65
C ALA A 483 24.29 8.37 -13.08
N LYS A 484 24.74 7.61 -14.08
CA LYS A 484 24.19 7.55 -15.45
C LYS A 484 23.80 6.12 -15.86
N LEU A 485 23.51 5.25 -14.89
CA LEU A 485 22.73 4.04 -15.11
C LEU A 485 21.25 4.39 -15.04
#